data_AF-A0A376WCI5-F1
#
_entry.id   AF-A0A376WCI5-F1
#
_cell.length_a   1.000
_cell.length_b   1.000
_cell.length_c   1.000
_cell.angle_alpha   90.00
_cell.angle_beta   90.00
_cell.angle_gamma   90.00
#
_symmetry.space_group_name_H-M   'P 1'
#
loop_
_entity.id
_entity.type
_entity.pdbx_description
1 polymer ?
#
loop_
_entity_poly.entity_id
_entity_poly.type
_entity_poly.pdbx_seq_one_letter_code
_entity_poly.pdbx_strand_id
1 'polypeptide(L)'
;MVIQRANPGLYDMITNGVLQANVAFDKAQLNCQNMAKRMMDFSDRSKWTQAAMMEEYKKVVNTSDGDAVKGDDAGRQATGKEGQKWIGGQQRGGAGQPAIRPVHDMTAAGFNMMNSLPVTSTSGVGAGSCNGSACEKFRNAEEAASAVVKVLGDRSMRTCTDAKECTSGDSDQQPGTAVAGTGFAPMLEEATRINTEQLVRLVNGQDKPTAENLAKLKTGSLAVSAGVIHALRRDPDNMSLTSRLAGELAMADTVETALVMRRMLLTGMSEPYAAAQPAALEEGDRRIASLDREIIALKSEMELKRDLARNSVLTIIERDNERVSNNPMIQQTDNADSRVRSLEVPENE
;
A
#
# COMPACT_ATOMS: atom_id res chain seq x y z
N MET A 1 -42.54 60.16 -14.00
CA MET A 1 -42.43 61.37 -14.84
C MET A 1 -41.97 62.65 -14.12
N VAL A 2 -41.65 62.62 -12.82
CA VAL A 2 -41.12 63.81 -12.10
C VAL A 2 -39.61 64.00 -12.35
N ILE A 3 -38.83 62.91 -12.35
CA ILE A 3 -37.36 62.94 -12.54
C ILE A 3 -36.96 63.31 -13.98
N GLN A 4 -37.67 62.82 -15.01
CA GLN A 4 -37.44 63.20 -16.42
C GLN A 4 -37.57 64.71 -16.67
N ARG A 5 -38.49 65.38 -15.97
CA ARG A 5 -38.75 66.81 -16.15
C ARG A 5 -37.81 67.68 -15.31
N ALA A 6 -37.38 67.20 -14.15
CA ALA A 6 -36.52 67.95 -13.24
C ALA A 6 -35.03 67.85 -13.59
N ASN A 7 -34.58 66.70 -14.09
CA ASN A 7 -33.20 66.51 -14.53
C ASN A 7 -33.12 65.37 -15.57
N PRO A 8 -33.33 65.68 -16.86
CA PRO A 8 -33.38 64.67 -17.92
C PRO A 8 -32.09 63.85 -18.05
N GLY A 9 -30.93 64.43 -17.74
CA GLY A 9 -29.64 63.71 -17.73
C GLY A 9 -29.56 62.64 -16.63
N LEU A 10 -30.11 62.91 -15.44
CA LEU A 10 -30.16 61.92 -14.36
C LEU A 10 -31.13 60.78 -14.70
N TYR A 11 -32.25 61.08 -15.33
CA TYR A 11 -33.18 60.05 -15.78
C TYR A 11 -32.54 59.12 -16.82
N ASP A 12 -31.83 59.67 -17.80
CA ASP A 12 -31.14 58.88 -18.81
C ASP A 12 -30.02 58.02 -18.19
N MET A 13 -29.27 58.57 -17.22
CA MET A 13 -28.26 57.83 -16.47
C MET A 13 -28.87 56.68 -15.63
N ILE A 14 -30.00 56.89 -14.96
CA ILE A 14 -30.68 55.84 -14.19
C ILE A 14 -31.30 54.80 -15.13
N THR A 15 -31.91 55.21 -16.23
CA THR A 15 -32.58 54.28 -17.15
C THR A 15 -31.56 53.42 -17.89
N ASN A 16 -30.48 54.01 -18.37
CA ASN A 16 -29.36 53.29 -18.98
C ASN A 16 -28.60 52.46 -17.93
N GLY A 17 -28.46 52.96 -16.70
CA GLY A 17 -27.84 52.24 -15.59
C GLY A 17 -28.62 50.99 -15.17
N VAL A 18 -29.95 51.07 -15.10
CA VAL A 18 -30.83 49.92 -14.82
C VAL A 18 -30.79 48.91 -15.97
N LEU A 19 -30.75 49.37 -17.22
CA LEU A 19 -30.60 48.49 -18.38
C LEU A 19 -29.25 47.74 -18.35
N GLN A 20 -28.16 48.46 -18.07
CA GLN A 20 -26.83 47.87 -17.93
C GLN A 20 -26.75 46.91 -16.73
N ALA A 21 -27.42 47.22 -15.62
CA ALA A 21 -27.49 46.35 -14.46
C ALA A 21 -28.26 45.05 -14.74
N ASN A 22 -29.39 45.12 -15.47
CA ASN A 22 -30.14 43.92 -15.88
C ASN A 22 -29.31 43.05 -16.83
N VAL A 23 -28.63 43.65 -17.82
CA VAL A 23 -27.72 42.93 -18.72
C VAL A 23 -26.58 42.27 -17.95
N ALA A 24 -26.01 42.96 -16.95
CA ALA A 24 -24.97 42.41 -16.09
C ALA A 24 -25.48 41.26 -15.22
N PHE A 25 -26.70 41.37 -14.68
CA PHE A 25 -27.35 40.33 -13.88
C PHE A 25 -27.69 39.10 -14.72
N ASP A 26 -28.29 39.29 -15.90
CA ASP A 26 -28.59 38.21 -16.85
C ASP A 26 -27.30 37.52 -17.32
N LYS A 27 -26.24 38.30 -17.57
CA LYS A 27 -24.91 37.75 -17.89
C LYS A 27 -24.34 36.94 -16.71
N ALA A 28 -24.50 37.42 -15.47
CA ALA A 28 -24.09 36.67 -14.28
C ALA A 28 -24.89 35.36 -14.11
N GLN A 29 -26.21 35.38 -14.35
CA GLN A 29 -27.06 34.19 -14.27
C GLN A 29 -26.72 33.18 -15.37
N LEU A 30 -26.51 33.63 -16.61
CA LEU A 30 -26.04 32.81 -17.71
C LEU A 30 -24.64 32.24 -17.43
N ASN A 31 -23.75 33.00 -16.80
CA ASN A 31 -22.45 32.52 -16.37
C ASN A 31 -22.57 31.41 -15.32
N CYS A 32 -23.46 31.54 -14.33
CA CYS A 32 -23.73 30.48 -13.35
C CYS A 32 -24.31 29.20 -14.00
N GLN A 33 -25.17 29.34 -15.01
CA GLN A 33 -25.70 28.19 -15.75
C GLN A 33 -24.64 27.55 -16.66
N ASN A 34 -23.80 28.37 -17.30
CA ASN A 34 -22.66 27.92 -18.09
C ASN A 34 -21.57 27.26 -17.23
N MET A 35 -21.47 27.61 -15.94
CA MET A 35 -20.59 26.95 -14.97
C MET A 35 -20.92 25.46 -14.84
N ALA A 36 -22.19 25.11 -14.66
CA ALA A 36 -22.65 23.72 -14.60
C ALA A 36 -22.43 22.98 -15.92
N LYS A 37 -22.58 23.68 -17.05
CA LYS A 37 -22.32 23.10 -18.38
C LYS A 37 -20.83 22.85 -18.63
N ARG A 38 -19.94 23.73 -18.13
CA ARG A 38 -18.48 23.58 -18.26
C ARG A 38 -17.88 22.51 -17.34
N MET A 39 -18.54 22.18 -16.22
CA MET A 39 -18.21 20.95 -15.50
C MET A 39 -18.28 19.70 -16.41
N MET A 40 -19.10 19.74 -17.47
CA MET A 40 -19.12 18.67 -18.49
C MET A 40 -18.03 18.83 -19.56
N ASP A 41 -17.64 20.06 -19.92
CA ASP A 41 -16.55 20.31 -20.91
C ASP A 41 -15.17 19.86 -20.40
N PHE A 42 -15.02 19.70 -19.08
CA PHE A 42 -13.80 19.16 -18.49
C PHE A 42 -13.65 17.64 -18.59
N SER A 43 -14.68 16.92 -19.07
CA SER A 43 -14.74 15.45 -19.12
C SER A 43 -13.55 14.77 -19.82
N ASP A 44 -12.91 15.44 -20.78
CA ASP A 44 -11.70 14.93 -21.47
C ASP A 44 -10.41 15.04 -20.65
N ARG A 45 -10.42 15.76 -19.51
CA ARG A 45 -9.25 15.98 -18.63
C ARG A 45 -9.26 15.02 -17.45
N SER A 46 -8.07 14.73 -16.90
CA SER A 46 -7.97 13.88 -15.70
C SER A 46 -8.80 14.46 -14.55
N LYS A 47 -9.53 13.63 -13.80
CA LYS A 47 -10.37 14.08 -12.67
C LYS A 47 -9.61 14.94 -11.65
N TRP A 48 -8.30 14.74 -11.53
CA TRP A 48 -7.39 15.54 -10.70
C TRP A 48 -7.18 16.95 -11.24
N THR A 49 -6.96 17.09 -12.55
CA THR A 49 -6.89 18.39 -13.24
C THR A 49 -8.20 19.15 -13.08
N GLN A 50 -9.35 18.48 -13.25
CA GLN A 50 -10.65 19.13 -13.11
C GLN A 50 -10.86 19.68 -11.69
N ALA A 51 -10.54 18.88 -10.66
CA ALA A 51 -10.68 19.28 -9.27
C ALA A 51 -9.79 20.49 -8.91
N ALA A 52 -8.54 20.50 -9.37
CA ALA A 52 -7.64 21.62 -9.16
C ALA A 52 -8.10 22.91 -9.87
N MET A 53 -8.58 22.79 -11.11
CA MET A 53 -9.13 23.93 -11.84
C MET A 53 -10.38 24.49 -11.15
N MET A 54 -11.23 23.64 -10.58
CA MET A 54 -12.39 24.07 -9.79
C MET A 54 -11.98 24.78 -8.50
N GLU A 55 -10.90 24.34 -7.84
CA GLU A 55 -10.36 25.01 -6.66
C GLU A 55 -9.76 26.38 -7.00
N GLU A 56 -8.98 26.47 -8.08
CA GLU A 56 -8.45 27.72 -8.62
C GLU A 56 -9.60 28.69 -8.99
N TYR A 57 -10.62 28.19 -9.68
CA TYR A 57 -11.83 28.95 -10.01
C TYR A 57 -12.53 29.50 -8.76
N LYS A 58 -12.73 28.65 -7.74
CA LYS A 58 -13.33 29.05 -6.46
C LYS A 58 -12.52 30.15 -5.77
N LYS A 59 -11.19 30.05 -5.78
CA LYS A 59 -10.30 31.07 -5.23
C LYS A 59 -10.49 32.40 -5.95
N VAL A 60 -10.47 32.37 -7.28
CA VAL A 60 -10.63 33.56 -8.14
C VAL A 60 -11.97 34.26 -7.89
N VAL A 61 -13.07 33.51 -7.88
CA VAL A 61 -14.42 34.05 -7.62
C VAL A 61 -14.54 34.67 -6.23
N ASN A 62 -13.94 34.04 -5.20
CA ASN A 62 -13.96 34.60 -3.85
C ASN A 62 -13.13 35.89 -3.73
N THR A 63 -12.14 36.09 -4.61
CA THR A 63 -11.29 37.28 -4.63
C THR A 63 -11.79 38.38 -5.56
N SER A 64 -12.81 38.13 -6.39
CA SER A 64 -13.28 39.10 -7.40
C SER A 64 -14.24 40.16 -6.88
N ASP A 65 -14.30 40.38 -5.56
CA ASP A 65 -15.06 41.45 -4.88
C ASP A 65 -16.54 41.57 -5.32
N GLY A 66 -17.16 40.43 -5.66
CA GLY A 66 -18.56 40.36 -6.11
C GLY A 66 -18.79 40.63 -7.61
N ASP A 67 -17.75 40.92 -8.40
CA ASP A 67 -17.85 41.01 -9.87
C ASP A 67 -17.85 39.61 -10.48
N ALA A 68 -19.06 39.11 -10.76
CA ALA A 68 -19.28 37.78 -11.33
C ALA A 68 -18.73 37.64 -12.75
N VAL A 69 -18.58 38.73 -13.51
CA VAL A 69 -18.07 38.68 -14.88
C VAL A 69 -16.55 38.59 -14.87
N LYS A 70 -15.88 39.41 -14.07
CA LYS A 70 -14.41 39.31 -13.89
C LYS A 70 -14.01 38.01 -13.22
N GLY A 71 -14.75 37.56 -12.22
CA GLY A 71 -14.53 36.27 -11.57
C GLY A 71 -14.65 35.10 -12.54
N ASP A 72 -15.66 35.13 -13.42
CA ASP A 72 -15.82 34.12 -14.48
C ASP A 72 -14.68 34.22 -15.51
N ASP A 73 -14.37 35.40 -16.04
CA ASP A 73 -13.32 35.56 -17.06
C ASP A 73 -11.92 35.18 -16.55
N ALA A 74 -11.59 35.47 -15.29
CA ALA A 74 -10.36 35.01 -14.66
C ALA A 74 -10.39 33.52 -14.34
N GLY A 75 -11.54 32.98 -13.92
CA GLY A 75 -11.74 31.56 -13.70
C GLY A 75 -11.65 30.72 -15.00
N ARG A 76 -12.00 31.29 -16.15
CA ARG A 76 -11.79 30.67 -17.48
C ARG A 76 -10.32 30.46 -17.81
N GLN A 77 -9.42 31.20 -17.18
CA GLN A 77 -7.97 31.07 -17.35
C GLN A 77 -7.35 30.10 -16.33
N ALA A 78 -8.16 29.38 -15.54
CA ALA A 78 -7.65 28.37 -14.64
C ALA A 78 -6.82 27.34 -15.41
N THR A 79 -5.61 27.08 -14.93
CA THR A 79 -4.64 26.17 -15.57
C THR A 79 -4.35 24.95 -14.71
N GLY A 80 -4.88 24.90 -13.49
CA GLY A 80 -4.59 23.85 -12.52
C GLY A 80 -3.21 24.01 -11.86
N LYS A 81 -2.52 25.14 -12.08
CA LYS A 81 -1.20 25.45 -11.50
C LYS A 81 -1.23 25.60 -9.99
N GLU A 82 -2.35 26.05 -9.44
CA GLU A 82 -2.53 26.20 -8.00
C GLU A 82 -2.58 24.85 -7.26
N GLY A 83 -2.75 23.74 -7.99
CA GLY A 83 -2.92 22.42 -7.40
C GLY A 83 -4.29 22.22 -6.79
N GLN A 84 -4.40 21.20 -5.96
CA GLN A 84 -5.56 20.99 -5.10
C GLN A 84 -5.13 20.73 -3.67
N LYS A 85 -6.00 21.08 -2.72
CA LYS A 85 -5.84 20.66 -1.33
C LYS A 85 -5.83 19.14 -1.25
N TRP A 86 -4.80 18.65 -0.58
CA TRP A 86 -4.55 17.24 -0.38
C TRP A 86 -4.35 16.94 1.11
N ILE A 87 -3.87 15.75 1.45
CA ILE A 87 -3.66 15.27 2.82
C ILE A 87 -3.18 16.39 3.76
N GLY A 88 -3.90 16.62 4.86
CA GLY A 88 -3.58 17.67 5.83
C GLY A 88 -3.79 19.10 5.33
N GLY A 89 -4.50 19.30 4.22
CA GLY A 89 -4.82 20.59 3.62
C GLY A 89 -3.68 21.22 2.83
N GLN A 90 -2.60 20.47 2.55
CA GLN A 90 -1.47 20.96 1.77
C GLN A 90 -1.80 21.02 0.28
N GLN A 91 -1.35 22.06 -0.41
CA GLN A 91 -1.48 22.12 -1.87
C GLN A 91 -0.51 21.14 -2.54
N ARG A 92 -1.02 20.33 -3.46
CA ARG A 92 -0.28 19.30 -4.20
C ARG A 92 -0.70 19.24 -5.67
N GLY A 93 0.21 18.73 -6.50
CA GLY A 93 -0.01 18.46 -7.92
C GLY A 93 0.18 19.66 -8.84
N GLY A 94 0.19 20.88 -8.29
CA GLY A 94 0.38 22.14 -9.02
C GLY A 94 1.84 22.49 -9.34
N ALA A 95 2.04 23.70 -9.87
CA ALA A 95 3.34 24.24 -10.20
C ALA A 95 4.13 24.58 -8.93
N GLY A 96 5.37 24.10 -8.82
CA GLY A 96 6.20 24.29 -7.61
C GLY A 96 5.77 23.45 -6.41
N GLN A 97 4.83 22.52 -6.59
CA GLN A 97 4.32 21.64 -5.54
C GLN A 97 4.79 20.19 -5.77
N PRO A 98 4.86 19.36 -4.72
CA PRO A 98 5.05 17.92 -4.89
C PRO A 98 3.85 17.30 -5.64
N ALA A 99 4.10 16.22 -6.37
CA ALA A 99 3.03 15.47 -7.02
C ALA A 99 2.04 14.90 -6.00
N ILE A 100 0.80 14.65 -6.44
CA ILE A 100 -0.15 13.85 -5.68
C ILE A 100 0.20 12.38 -5.96
N ARG A 101 0.52 11.63 -4.90
CA ARG A 101 0.83 10.20 -4.99
C ARG A 101 -0.18 9.45 -4.15
N PRO A 102 -1.33 9.03 -4.72
CA PRO A 102 -2.48 8.58 -3.94
C PRO A 102 -2.14 7.43 -2.98
N VAL A 103 -1.44 6.40 -3.45
CA VAL A 103 -1.13 5.23 -2.60
C VAL A 103 -0.14 5.61 -1.50
N HIS A 104 0.92 6.31 -1.87
CA HIS A 104 1.93 6.80 -0.95
C HIS A 104 1.33 7.70 0.14
N ASP A 105 0.64 8.75 -0.27
CA ASP A 105 0.17 9.82 0.62
C ASP A 105 -0.97 9.32 1.53
N MET A 106 -1.89 8.52 1.00
CA MET A 106 -2.94 7.90 1.83
C MET A 106 -2.35 6.91 2.82
N THR A 107 -1.35 6.11 2.42
CA THR A 107 -0.69 5.18 3.36
C THR A 107 0.03 5.95 4.47
N ALA A 108 0.78 6.99 4.13
CA ALA A 108 1.47 7.83 5.11
C ALA A 108 0.49 8.48 6.09
N ALA A 109 -0.61 9.05 5.56
CA ALA A 109 -1.68 9.61 6.38
C ALA A 109 -2.32 8.56 7.30
N GLY A 110 -2.64 7.39 6.75
CA GLY A 110 -3.23 6.27 7.49
C GLY A 110 -2.33 5.77 8.61
N PHE A 111 -1.02 5.61 8.36
CA PHE A 111 -0.05 5.27 9.40
C PHE A 111 -0.06 6.30 10.53
N ASN A 112 -0.04 7.59 10.20
CA ASN A 112 -0.04 8.65 11.20
C ASN A 112 -1.35 8.66 12.00
N MET A 113 -2.50 8.55 11.33
CA MET A 113 -3.82 8.50 11.99
C MET A 113 -3.95 7.29 12.93
N MET A 114 -3.50 6.10 12.50
CA MET A 114 -3.49 4.89 13.32
C MET A 114 -2.62 5.03 14.57
N ASN A 115 -1.60 5.89 14.54
CA ASN A 115 -0.70 6.15 15.66
C ASN A 115 -1.01 7.47 16.40
N SER A 116 -2.16 8.09 16.15
CA SER A 116 -2.55 9.39 16.74
C SER A 116 -1.53 10.52 16.50
N LEU A 117 -0.81 10.46 15.39
CA LEU A 117 0.10 11.51 14.93
C LEU A 117 -0.62 12.47 13.98
N PRO A 118 -0.14 13.72 13.84
CA PRO A 118 -0.59 14.60 12.76
C PRO A 118 -0.45 13.92 11.40
N VAL A 119 -1.44 14.07 10.52
CA VAL A 119 -1.52 13.36 9.23
C VAL A 119 -0.30 13.58 8.33
N THR A 120 0.37 14.72 8.44
CA THR A 120 1.60 15.08 7.69
C THR A 120 2.89 14.88 8.49
N SER A 121 2.85 14.19 9.63
CA SER A 121 4.03 13.94 10.46
C SER A 121 5.03 13.03 9.74
N THR A 122 6.31 13.37 9.83
CA THR A 122 7.44 12.53 9.40
C THR A 122 8.16 11.89 10.59
N SER A 123 7.68 12.13 11.81
CA SER A 123 8.29 11.59 13.02
C SER A 123 8.07 10.08 13.12
N GLY A 124 9.09 9.37 13.61
CA GLY A 124 8.95 7.95 13.92
C GLY A 124 8.19 7.70 15.22
N VAL A 125 7.56 6.54 15.31
CA VAL A 125 6.93 6.05 16.54
C VAL A 125 7.99 5.31 17.35
N GLY A 126 8.31 5.82 18.54
CA GLY A 126 9.22 5.16 19.46
C GLY A 126 8.62 3.87 20.02
N ALA A 127 9.47 2.89 20.36
CA ALA A 127 9.03 1.56 20.84
C ALA A 127 8.13 1.63 22.09
N GLY A 128 8.34 2.60 22.98
CA GLY A 128 7.49 2.80 24.18
C GLY A 128 6.15 3.47 23.91
N SER A 129 5.97 4.07 22.73
CA SER A 129 4.72 4.74 22.32
C SER A 129 3.95 3.95 21.28
N CYS A 130 4.48 2.80 20.85
CA CYS A 130 3.87 1.95 19.86
C CYS A 130 2.82 1.03 20.51
N ASN A 131 1.54 1.28 20.24
CA ASN A 131 0.41 0.53 20.80
C ASN A 131 -0.41 -0.22 19.73
N GLY A 132 0.10 -0.37 18.50
CA GLY A 132 -0.65 -0.97 17.41
C GLY A 132 0.21 -1.63 16.34
N SER A 133 -0.41 -2.53 15.56
CA SER A 133 0.28 -3.35 14.56
C SER A 133 0.99 -2.55 13.46
N ALA A 134 0.61 -1.29 13.22
CA ALA A 134 1.25 -0.43 12.22
C ALA A 134 2.67 -0.03 12.65
N CYS A 135 2.84 0.45 13.88
CA CYS A 135 4.15 0.87 14.40
C CYS A 135 5.07 -0.31 14.77
N GLU A 136 4.51 -1.50 14.97
CA GLU A 136 5.29 -2.74 15.13
C GLU A 136 5.95 -3.16 13.81
N LYS A 137 5.28 -2.92 12.67
CA LYS A 137 5.79 -3.26 11.33
C LYS A 137 6.65 -2.16 10.71
N PHE A 138 6.30 -0.89 10.93
CA PHE A 138 6.97 0.25 10.31
C PHE A 138 7.32 1.32 11.35
N ARG A 139 8.51 1.92 11.24
CA ARG A 139 8.98 2.91 12.22
C ARG A 139 8.34 4.28 12.02
N ASN A 140 8.03 4.64 10.77
CA ASN A 140 7.48 5.94 10.41
C ASN A 140 6.60 5.86 9.16
N ALA A 141 5.91 6.96 8.86
CA ALA A 141 4.98 7.05 7.74
C ALA A 141 5.62 6.85 6.36
N GLU A 142 6.87 7.30 6.16
CA GLU A 142 7.59 7.17 4.88
C GLU A 142 7.99 5.72 4.59
N GLU A 143 8.45 5.00 5.62
CA GLU A 143 8.76 3.57 5.52
C GLU A 143 7.51 2.76 5.18
N ALA A 144 6.39 3.05 5.86
CA ALA A 144 5.10 2.42 5.58
C ALA A 144 4.62 2.70 4.15
N ALA A 145 4.66 3.96 3.72
CA ALA A 145 4.24 4.38 2.38
C ALA A 145 5.10 3.72 1.29
N SER A 146 6.43 3.76 1.43
CA SER A 146 7.36 3.13 0.50
C SER A 146 7.12 1.62 0.37
N ALA A 147 6.85 0.94 1.50
CA ALA A 147 6.56 -0.50 1.48
C ALA A 147 5.26 -0.81 0.73
N VAL A 148 4.20 -0.02 0.95
CA VAL A 148 2.93 -0.20 0.23
C VAL A 148 3.07 0.11 -1.26
N VAL A 149 3.81 1.17 -1.62
CA VAL A 149 4.09 1.52 -3.02
C VAL A 149 4.89 0.41 -3.71
N LYS A 150 5.84 -0.23 -3.02
CA LYS A 150 6.59 -1.36 -3.59
C LYS A 150 5.68 -2.53 -3.94
N VAL A 151 4.68 -2.84 -3.10
CA VAL A 151 3.75 -3.95 -3.31
C VAL A 151 2.71 -3.60 -4.38
N LEU A 152 2.02 -2.46 -4.24
CA LEU A 152 0.85 -2.12 -5.05
C LEU A 152 1.15 -1.22 -6.25
N GLY A 153 2.32 -0.59 -6.26
CA GLY A 153 2.63 0.49 -7.19
C GLY A 153 1.94 1.80 -6.81
N ASP A 154 2.29 2.87 -7.52
CA ASP A 154 1.65 4.17 -7.37
C ASP A 154 1.74 4.98 -8.67
N ARG A 155 0.98 6.06 -8.75
CA ARG A 155 1.02 6.98 -9.88
C ARG A 155 1.17 8.41 -9.40
N SER A 156 2.09 9.12 -10.02
CA SER A 156 2.26 10.55 -9.83
C SER A 156 1.20 11.31 -10.62
N MET A 157 0.32 12.01 -9.91
CA MET A 157 -0.72 12.84 -10.49
C MET A 157 -0.33 14.32 -10.41
N ARG A 158 -0.47 15.00 -11.56
CA ARG A 158 -0.26 16.43 -11.74
C ARG A 158 -1.55 17.07 -12.20
N THR A 159 -1.75 18.32 -11.80
CA THR A 159 -3.01 19.03 -12.01
C THR A 159 -2.94 20.04 -13.15
N CYS A 160 -1.74 20.44 -13.59
CA CYS A 160 -1.60 21.38 -14.69
C CYS A 160 -2.21 20.84 -16.00
N THR A 161 -2.81 21.73 -16.77
CA THR A 161 -3.30 21.44 -18.12
C THR A 161 -2.16 21.25 -19.12
N ASP A 162 -1.09 22.03 -18.98
CA ASP A 162 0.19 21.76 -19.66
C ASP A 162 1.13 21.03 -18.69
N ALA A 163 1.48 19.80 -19.04
CA ALA A 163 2.37 18.97 -18.24
C ALA A 163 3.74 19.63 -17.97
N LYS A 164 4.22 20.51 -18.86
CA LYS A 164 5.50 21.19 -18.71
C LYS A 164 5.53 22.18 -17.54
N GLU A 165 4.36 22.65 -17.11
CA GLU A 165 4.23 23.66 -16.05
C GLU A 165 4.23 23.03 -14.64
N CYS A 166 3.98 21.72 -14.54
CA CYS A 166 3.93 20.97 -13.29
C CYS A 166 5.05 19.90 -13.22
N THR A 167 6.31 20.34 -13.25
CA THR A 167 7.50 19.46 -13.30
C THR A 167 8.35 19.47 -12.02
N SER A 168 7.88 20.12 -10.95
CA SER A 168 8.62 20.30 -9.69
C SER A 168 8.76 19.02 -8.87
N GLY A 169 9.96 18.64 -8.45
CA GLY A 169 10.23 17.43 -7.65
C GLY A 169 11.08 16.42 -8.43
N ASP A 170 11.29 15.25 -7.85
CA ASP A 170 12.20 14.24 -8.40
C ASP A 170 11.62 13.53 -9.65
N SER A 171 12.43 12.65 -10.27
CA SER A 171 12.02 11.85 -11.45
C SER A 171 10.70 11.10 -11.23
N ASP A 172 10.46 10.65 -10.00
CA ASP A 172 9.32 9.83 -9.63
C ASP A 172 8.03 10.65 -9.46
N GLN A 173 8.17 11.98 -9.48
CA GLN A 173 7.06 12.92 -9.35
C GLN A 173 6.71 13.58 -10.69
N GLN A 174 7.36 13.22 -11.79
CA GLN A 174 7.07 13.84 -13.09
C GLN A 174 5.66 13.49 -13.60
N PRO A 175 5.07 14.33 -14.48
CA PRO A 175 3.77 14.06 -15.07
C PRO A 175 3.73 12.70 -15.77
N GLY A 176 2.78 11.84 -15.40
CA GLY A 176 2.62 10.54 -16.04
C GLY A 176 3.54 9.44 -15.52
N THR A 177 4.43 9.74 -14.56
CA THR A 177 5.25 8.72 -13.91
C THR A 177 4.38 7.74 -13.12
N ALA A 178 4.62 6.44 -13.30
CA ALA A 178 3.97 5.37 -12.56
C ALA A 178 5.03 4.37 -12.09
N VAL A 179 4.92 3.95 -10.83
CA VAL A 179 5.73 2.89 -10.25
C VAL A 179 4.91 1.61 -10.29
N ALA A 180 5.46 0.57 -10.91
CA ALA A 180 4.81 -0.74 -10.94
C ALA A 180 4.97 -1.45 -9.58
N GLY A 181 3.88 -2.02 -9.07
CA GLY A 181 3.91 -2.86 -7.88
C GLY A 181 4.49 -4.23 -8.18
N THR A 182 5.30 -4.77 -7.28
CA THR A 182 5.89 -6.11 -7.42
C THR A 182 5.04 -7.21 -6.79
N GLY A 183 3.93 -6.87 -6.12
CA GLY A 183 3.18 -7.81 -5.29
C GLY A 183 3.96 -8.24 -4.05
N PHE A 184 3.46 -9.27 -3.36
CA PHE A 184 4.08 -9.75 -2.11
C PHE A 184 5.22 -10.75 -2.27
N ALA A 185 5.40 -11.34 -3.46
CA ALA A 185 6.38 -12.40 -3.66
C ALA A 185 7.81 -11.99 -3.23
N PRO A 186 8.36 -10.81 -3.62
CA PRO A 186 9.71 -10.43 -3.17
C PRO A 186 9.80 -10.19 -1.65
N MET A 187 8.71 -9.74 -1.03
CA MET A 187 8.66 -9.54 0.41
C MET A 187 8.67 -10.88 1.15
N LEU A 188 7.92 -11.86 0.64
CA LEU A 188 7.87 -13.22 1.17
C LEU A 188 9.20 -13.96 1.01
N GLU A 189 9.83 -13.85 -0.16
CA GLU A 189 11.13 -14.47 -0.44
C GLU A 189 12.21 -13.93 0.51
N GLU A 190 12.25 -12.62 0.71
CA GLU A 190 13.22 -12.00 1.62
C GLU A 190 12.96 -12.39 3.08
N ALA A 191 11.70 -12.39 3.52
CA ALA A 191 11.34 -12.86 4.86
C ALA A 191 11.72 -14.33 5.08
N THR A 192 11.51 -15.18 4.06
CA THR A 192 11.88 -16.60 4.09
C THR A 192 13.39 -16.78 4.18
N ARG A 193 14.16 -15.99 3.42
CA ARG A 193 15.62 -16.01 3.44
C ARG A 193 16.16 -15.61 4.82
N ILE A 194 15.70 -14.48 5.36
CA ILE A 194 16.08 -13.99 6.71
C ILE A 194 15.76 -15.05 7.77
N ASN A 195 14.56 -15.63 7.74
CA ASN A 195 14.15 -16.65 8.70
C ASN A 195 15.00 -17.92 8.58
N THR A 196 15.30 -18.36 7.36
CA THR A 196 16.10 -19.57 7.12
C THR A 196 17.51 -19.39 7.68
N GLU A 197 18.17 -18.27 7.34
CA GLU A 197 19.51 -17.96 7.84
C GLU A 197 19.53 -17.91 9.38
N GLN A 198 18.57 -17.23 9.99
CA GLN A 198 18.54 -17.08 11.44
C GLN A 198 18.17 -18.37 12.16
N LEU A 199 17.22 -19.16 11.65
CA LEU A 199 16.87 -20.46 12.24
C LEU A 199 18.02 -21.47 12.10
N VAL A 200 18.75 -21.49 10.99
CA VAL A 200 19.93 -22.36 10.83
C VAL A 200 21.00 -22.03 11.89
N ARG A 201 21.27 -20.74 12.13
CA ARG A 201 22.21 -20.31 13.19
C ARG A 201 21.74 -20.74 14.58
N LEU A 202 20.44 -20.65 14.84
CA LEU A 202 19.82 -21.09 16.08
C LEU A 202 19.83 -22.62 16.24
N VAL A 203 19.56 -23.39 15.19
CA VAL A 203 19.53 -24.86 15.26
C VAL A 203 20.96 -25.41 15.37
N ASN A 204 21.92 -24.89 14.61
CA ASN A 204 23.31 -25.34 14.68
C ASN A 204 24.04 -24.90 15.97
N GLY A 205 23.41 -24.10 16.81
CA GLY A 205 23.97 -23.66 18.10
C GLY A 205 24.99 -22.53 18.00
N GLN A 206 25.11 -21.88 16.83
CA GLN A 206 25.90 -20.64 16.68
C GLN A 206 25.30 -19.51 17.52
N ASP A 207 23.97 -19.42 17.54
CA ASP A 207 23.23 -18.50 18.40
C ASP A 207 22.45 -19.26 19.49
N LYS A 208 22.38 -18.67 20.68
CA LYS A 208 21.50 -19.15 21.76
C LYS A 208 20.06 -18.70 21.48
N PRO A 209 19.03 -19.55 21.76
CA PRO A 209 17.62 -19.21 21.56
C PRO A 209 17.12 -18.27 22.67
N THR A 210 17.68 -17.07 22.72
CA THR A 210 17.26 -15.98 23.60
C THR A 210 16.11 -15.21 22.97
N ALA A 211 15.33 -14.48 23.78
CA ALA A 211 14.25 -13.63 23.29
C ALA A 211 14.72 -12.64 22.21
N GLU A 212 15.93 -12.09 22.37
CA GLU A 212 16.54 -11.18 21.39
C GLU A 212 16.82 -11.86 20.03
N ASN A 213 17.37 -13.08 20.03
CA ASN A 213 17.67 -13.78 18.79
C ASN A 213 16.41 -14.34 18.10
N LEU A 214 15.37 -14.65 18.87
CA LEU A 214 14.07 -15.08 18.36
C LEU A 214 13.29 -13.90 17.78
N ALA A 215 13.41 -12.69 18.35
CA ALA A 215 12.79 -11.47 17.83
C ALA A 215 13.33 -11.02 16.46
N LYS A 216 14.49 -11.53 16.03
CA LYS A 216 15.03 -11.30 14.68
C LYS A 216 14.25 -12.04 13.58
N LEU A 217 13.48 -13.06 13.95
CA LEU A 217 12.65 -13.82 13.02
C LEU A 217 11.41 -13.02 12.60
N LYS A 218 11.11 -13.04 11.31
CA LYS A 218 9.88 -12.53 10.70
C LYS A 218 8.78 -13.55 10.90
N THR A 219 8.06 -13.43 12.02
CA THR A 219 7.10 -14.46 12.46
C THR A 219 5.65 -13.99 12.50
N GLY A 220 5.41 -12.70 12.27
CA GLY A 220 4.12 -12.09 12.59
C GLY A 220 3.77 -12.34 14.04
N SER A 221 2.53 -12.78 14.25
CA SER A 221 1.97 -13.17 15.55
C SER A 221 2.31 -14.60 15.99
N LEU A 222 3.07 -15.37 15.20
CA LEU A 222 3.47 -16.73 15.55
C LEU A 222 4.71 -16.73 16.45
N ALA A 223 4.51 -16.89 17.76
CA ALA A 223 5.63 -16.97 18.69
C ALA A 223 6.44 -18.27 18.52
N VAL A 224 7.74 -18.16 18.20
CA VAL A 224 8.69 -19.28 18.24
C VAL A 224 9.34 -19.33 19.61
N SER A 225 9.15 -20.42 20.35
CA SER A 225 9.78 -20.60 21.66
C SER A 225 11.15 -21.27 21.55
N ALA A 226 12.00 -21.08 22.56
CA ALA A 226 13.27 -21.80 22.67
C ALA A 226 13.08 -23.34 22.67
N GLY A 227 11.94 -23.82 23.17
CA GLY A 227 11.58 -25.24 23.14
C GLY A 227 11.44 -25.79 21.72
N VAL A 228 10.86 -25.01 20.79
CA VAL A 228 10.76 -25.37 19.36
C VAL A 228 12.16 -25.52 18.74
N ILE A 229 13.07 -24.58 19.03
CA ILE A 229 14.46 -24.67 18.57
C ILE A 229 15.15 -25.92 19.13
N HIS A 230 14.97 -26.20 20.43
CA HIS A 230 15.55 -27.40 21.04
C HIS A 230 14.95 -28.71 20.50
N ALA A 231 13.67 -28.72 20.12
CA ALA A 231 13.05 -29.85 19.45
C ALA A 231 13.65 -30.07 18.06
N LEU A 232 13.75 -29.00 17.25
CA LEU A 232 14.39 -29.05 15.94
C LEU A 232 15.84 -29.54 16.02
N ARG A 233 16.61 -29.14 17.03
CA ARG A 233 18.00 -29.62 17.20
C ARG A 233 18.12 -31.12 17.41
N ARG A 234 17.12 -31.76 18.02
CA ARG A 234 17.13 -33.20 18.31
C ARG A 234 16.58 -34.03 17.16
N ASP A 235 15.94 -33.39 16.19
CA ASP A 235 15.32 -34.06 15.06
C ASP A 235 16.38 -34.44 14.01
N PRO A 236 16.38 -35.67 13.49
CA PRO A 236 17.28 -36.07 12.41
C PRO A 236 17.03 -35.28 11.10
N ASP A 237 15.80 -34.82 10.85
CA ASP A 237 15.41 -34.07 9.65
C ASP A 237 15.43 -32.54 9.89
N ASN A 238 16.23 -32.09 10.85
CA ASN A 238 16.26 -30.70 11.32
C ASN A 238 16.39 -29.65 10.21
N MET A 239 17.17 -29.92 9.15
CA MET A 239 17.36 -28.99 8.03
C MET A 239 16.08 -28.78 7.22
N SER A 240 15.36 -29.87 6.91
CA SER A 240 14.10 -29.84 6.18
C SER A 240 13.02 -29.14 6.99
N LEU A 241 12.91 -29.50 8.28
CA LEU A 241 11.95 -28.88 9.20
C LEU A 241 12.25 -27.40 9.43
N THR A 242 13.53 -27.01 9.49
CA THR A 242 13.95 -25.62 9.62
C THR A 242 13.53 -24.78 8.42
N SER A 243 13.77 -25.27 7.19
CA SER A 243 13.35 -24.56 5.97
C SER A 243 11.82 -24.44 5.88
N ARG A 244 11.09 -25.49 6.25
CA ARG A 244 9.60 -25.45 6.31
C ARG A 244 9.10 -24.43 7.32
N LEU A 245 9.63 -24.46 8.55
CA LEU A 245 9.27 -23.50 9.59
C LEU A 245 9.59 -22.06 9.15
N ALA A 246 10.74 -21.82 8.51
CA ALA A 246 11.11 -20.51 8.00
C ALA A 246 10.07 -19.95 7.02
N GLY A 247 9.62 -20.78 6.08
CA GLY A 247 8.59 -20.42 5.10
C GLY A 247 7.22 -20.17 5.73
N GLU A 248 6.79 -21.01 6.68
CA GLU A 248 5.51 -20.83 7.39
C GLU A 248 5.49 -19.53 8.21
N LEU A 249 6.58 -19.23 8.93
CA LEU A 249 6.72 -17.99 9.69
C LEU A 249 6.75 -16.75 8.77
N ALA A 250 7.48 -16.83 7.66
CA ALA A 250 7.56 -15.75 6.68
C ALA A 250 6.19 -15.48 6.01
N MET A 251 5.42 -16.52 5.68
CA MET A 251 4.07 -16.38 5.15
C MET A 251 3.15 -15.70 6.16
N ALA A 252 3.21 -16.10 7.44
CA ALA A 252 2.42 -15.47 8.50
C ALA A 252 2.75 -13.99 8.66
N ASP A 253 4.05 -13.63 8.70
CA ASP A 253 4.48 -12.23 8.77
C ASP A 253 4.04 -11.41 7.55
N THR A 254 4.12 -12.00 6.35
CA THR A 254 3.73 -11.37 5.10
C THR A 254 2.23 -11.07 5.07
N VAL A 255 1.39 -12.04 5.43
CA VAL A 255 -0.08 -11.88 5.49
C VAL A 255 -0.48 -10.83 6.53
N GLU A 256 0.14 -10.86 7.70
CA GLU A 256 -0.12 -9.86 8.75
C GLU A 256 0.27 -8.45 8.29
N THR A 257 1.44 -8.32 7.67
CA THR A 257 1.91 -7.07 7.08
C THR A 257 0.93 -6.58 6.01
N ALA A 258 0.42 -7.46 5.14
CA ALA A 258 -0.57 -7.12 4.13
C ALA A 258 -1.88 -6.59 4.73
N LEU A 259 -2.35 -7.19 5.81
CA LEU A 259 -3.54 -6.71 6.54
C LEU A 259 -3.31 -5.34 7.18
N VAL A 260 -2.11 -5.07 7.69
CA VAL A 260 -1.72 -3.75 8.19
C VAL A 260 -1.71 -2.72 7.05
N MET A 261 -1.10 -3.04 5.91
CA MET A 261 -1.11 -2.20 4.71
C MET A 261 -2.53 -1.83 4.27
N ARG A 262 -3.44 -2.82 4.28
CA ARG A 262 -4.86 -2.61 3.96
C ARG A 262 -5.53 -1.63 4.91
N ARG A 263 -5.31 -1.78 6.21
CA ARG A 263 -5.87 -0.88 7.24
C ARG A 263 -5.31 0.53 7.11
N MET A 264 -4.02 0.69 6.81
CA MET A 264 -3.42 2.00 6.57
C MET A 264 -4.07 2.70 5.38
N LEU A 265 -4.21 2.03 4.23
CA LEU A 265 -4.89 2.61 3.06
C LEU A 265 -6.33 3.01 3.35
N LEU A 266 -7.11 2.12 3.98
CA LEU A 266 -8.50 2.41 4.36
C LEU A 266 -8.60 3.61 5.32
N THR A 267 -7.69 3.69 6.29
CA THR A 267 -7.64 4.81 7.24
C THR A 267 -7.23 6.10 6.52
N GLY A 268 -6.25 6.04 5.62
CA GLY A 268 -5.84 7.17 4.80
C GLY A 268 -6.93 7.72 3.90
N MET A 269 -7.76 6.85 3.32
CA MET A 269 -8.94 7.25 2.54
C MET A 269 -9.99 7.99 3.38
N SER A 270 -10.00 7.78 4.70
CA SER A 270 -10.88 8.51 5.62
C SER A 270 -10.36 9.89 6.02
N GLU A 271 -9.15 10.27 5.59
CA GLU A 271 -8.62 11.62 5.80
C GLU A 271 -9.52 12.65 5.07
N PRO A 272 -9.94 13.75 5.71
CA PRO A 272 -10.99 14.63 5.17
C PRO A 272 -10.75 15.17 3.76
N TYR A 273 -9.50 15.49 3.40
CA TYR A 273 -9.17 16.01 2.07
C TYR A 273 -9.06 14.90 1.03
N ALA A 274 -8.62 13.69 1.41
CA ALA A 274 -8.70 12.52 0.54
C ALA A 274 -10.16 12.09 0.31
N ALA A 275 -10.96 12.00 1.39
CA ALA A 275 -12.37 11.60 1.35
C ALA A 275 -13.26 12.56 0.54
N ALA A 276 -12.89 13.85 0.50
CA ALA A 276 -13.59 14.85 -0.30
C ALA A 276 -13.31 14.73 -1.81
N GLN A 277 -12.36 13.90 -2.24
CA GLN A 277 -11.95 13.77 -3.65
C GLN A 277 -12.37 12.40 -4.22
N PRO A 278 -13.41 12.32 -5.08
CA PRO A 278 -13.83 11.07 -5.69
C PRO A 278 -12.73 10.33 -6.45
N ALA A 279 -11.79 11.05 -7.08
CA ALA A 279 -10.67 10.45 -7.79
C ALA A 279 -9.69 9.72 -6.87
N ALA A 280 -9.57 10.15 -5.61
CA ALA A 280 -8.76 9.51 -4.58
C ALA A 280 -9.41 8.22 -4.11
N LEU A 281 -10.72 8.26 -3.86
CA LEU A 281 -11.49 7.11 -3.41
C LEU A 281 -11.49 5.99 -4.45
N GLU A 282 -11.71 6.32 -5.73
CA GLU A 282 -11.68 5.34 -6.82
C GLU A 282 -10.31 4.66 -6.96
N GLU A 283 -9.22 5.42 -6.86
CA GLU A 283 -7.87 4.84 -6.93
C GLU A 283 -7.56 4.03 -5.65
N GLY A 284 -7.98 4.50 -4.48
CA GLY A 284 -7.89 3.75 -3.22
C GLY A 284 -8.62 2.41 -3.28
N ASP A 285 -9.87 2.39 -3.74
CA ASP A 285 -10.68 1.17 -3.91
C ASP A 285 -10.03 0.20 -4.89
N ARG A 286 -9.53 0.69 -6.04
CA ARG A 286 -8.81 -0.14 -7.00
C ARG A 286 -7.59 -0.80 -6.36
N ARG A 287 -6.83 -0.07 -5.54
CA ARG A 287 -5.61 -0.55 -4.90
C ARG A 287 -5.90 -1.52 -3.77
N ILE A 288 -6.95 -1.28 -2.98
CA ILE A 288 -7.44 -2.21 -1.96
C ILE A 288 -7.93 -3.51 -2.62
N ALA A 289 -8.68 -3.44 -3.72
CA ALA A 289 -9.10 -4.64 -4.44
C ALA A 289 -7.92 -5.44 -5.02
N SER A 290 -6.86 -4.75 -5.46
CA SER A 290 -5.61 -5.41 -5.85
C SER A 290 -4.93 -6.09 -4.66
N LEU A 291 -4.84 -5.40 -3.53
CA LEU A 291 -4.26 -5.90 -2.30
C LEU A 291 -5.04 -7.12 -1.76
N ASP A 292 -6.37 -7.10 -1.81
CA ASP A 292 -7.22 -8.21 -1.37
C ASP A 292 -7.02 -9.46 -2.25
N ARG A 293 -6.82 -9.29 -3.56
CA ARG A 293 -6.45 -10.40 -4.46
C ARG A 293 -5.08 -10.99 -4.13
N GLU A 294 -4.09 -10.14 -3.84
CA GLU A 294 -2.76 -10.57 -3.43
C GLU A 294 -2.79 -11.32 -2.08
N ILE A 295 -3.59 -10.86 -1.11
CA ILE A 295 -3.79 -11.55 0.18
C ILE A 295 -4.41 -12.94 -0.02
N ILE A 296 -5.42 -13.05 -0.89
CA ILE A 296 -6.04 -14.34 -1.23
C ILE A 296 -5.04 -15.26 -1.91
N ALA A 297 -4.22 -14.73 -2.84
CA ALA A 297 -3.17 -15.48 -3.50
C ALA A 297 -2.15 -16.04 -2.48
N LEU A 298 -1.64 -15.20 -1.57
CA LEU A 298 -0.74 -15.62 -0.48
C LEU A 298 -1.36 -16.72 0.39
N LYS A 299 -2.62 -16.57 0.77
CA LYS A 299 -3.34 -17.58 1.56
C LYS A 299 -3.41 -18.90 0.79
N SER A 300 -3.78 -18.87 -0.48
CA SER A 300 -3.89 -20.07 -1.31
C SER A 300 -2.54 -20.76 -1.51
N GLU A 301 -1.46 -19.98 -1.66
CA GLU A 301 -0.09 -20.51 -1.76
C GLU A 301 0.32 -21.22 -0.46
N MET A 302 -0.01 -20.64 0.69
CA MET A 302 0.25 -21.24 2.00
C MET A 302 -0.52 -22.56 2.20
N GLU A 303 -1.81 -22.58 1.87
CA GLU A 303 -2.64 -23.80 1.94
C GLU A 303 -2.09 -24.89 1.01
N LEU A 304 -1.76 -24.54 -0.24
CA LEU A 304 -1.19 -25.47 -1.20
C LEU A 304 0.17 -26.03 -0.75
N LYS A 305 1.06 -25.18 -0.22
CA LYS A 305 2.36 -25.62 0.33
C LYS A 305 2.17 -26.59 1.49
N ARG A 306 1.19 -26.37 2.36
CA ARG A 306 0.88 -27.26 3.49
C ARG A 306 0.35 -28.61 3.02
N ASP A 307 -0.54 -28.62 2.03
CA ASP A 307 -1.12 -29.86 1.49
C ASP A 307 -0.08 -30.68 0.71
N LEU A 308 0.74 -30.04 -0.12
CA LEU A 308 1.86 -30.68 -0.82
C LEU A 308 2.86 -31.28 0.17
N ALA A 309 3.18 -30.58 1.26
CA ALA A 309 4.10 -31.08 2.27
C ALA A 309 3.54 -32.28 3.06
N ARG A 310 2.22 -32.36 3.24
CA ARG A 310 1.58 -33.52 3.88
C ARG A 310 1.58 -34.73 2.95
N ASN A 311 1.21 -34.52 1.69
CA ASN A 311 1.08 -35.61 0.72
C ASN A 311 2.44 -36.16 0.31
N SER A 312 3.44 -35.32 0.06
CA SER A 312 4.79 -35.78 -0.33
C SER A 312 5.44 -36.65 0.75
N VAL A 313 5.30 -36.28 2.02
CA VAL A 313 5.84 -37.08 3.14
C VAL A 313 5.12 -38.43 3.26
N LEU A 314 3.78 -38.45 3.14
CA LEU A 314 3.02 -39.70 3.16
C LEU A 314 3.43 -40.63 2.01
N THR A 315 3.53 -40.12 0.78
CA THR A 315 3.93 -40.92 -0.38
C THR A 315 5.36 -41.45 -0.25
N ILE A 316 6.30 -40.68 0.32
CA ILE A 316 7.66 -41.14 0.57
C ILE A 316 7.69 -42.27 1.61
N ILE A 317 6.95 -42.12 2.71
CA ILE A 317 6.86 -43.14 3.77
C ILE A 317 6.16 -44.41 3.27
N GLU A 318 5.06 -44.28 2.54
CA GLU A 318 4.37 -45.41 1.91
C GLU A 318 5.30 -46.17 0.97
N ARG A 319 6.04 -45.44 0.11
CA ARG A 319 7.01 -46.06 -0.79
C ARG A 319 8.17 -46.70 -0.05
N ASP A 320 8.61 -46.16 1.08
CA ASP A 320 9.67 -46.78 1.89
C ASP A 320 9.16 -48.03 2.62
N ASN A 321 7.95 -48.00 3.17
CA ASN A 321 7.29 -49.18 3.74
C ASN A 321 7.08 -50.27 2.70
N GLU A 322 6.68 -49.94 1.47
CA GLU A 322 6.62 -50.89 0.36
C GLU A 322 8.00 -51.46 0.02
N ARG A 323 9.07 -50.65 0.05
CA ARG A 323 10.44 -51.15 -0.18
C ARG A 323 10.92 -52.07 0.94
N VAL A 324 10.64 -51.73 2.19
CA VAL A 324 10.99 -52.56 3.37
C VAL A 324 10.17 -53.85 3.39
N SER A 325 8.89 -53.78 3.00
CA SER A 325 8.01 -54.96 2.90
C SER A 325 8.37 -55.87 1.73
N ASN A 326 8.68 -55.31 0.56
CA ASN A 326 9.00 -56.08 -0.65
C ASN A 326 10.46 -56.51 -0.73
N ASN A 327 11.35 -55.86 0.03
CA ASN A 327 12.76 -56.16 0.05
C ASN A 327 13.33 -55.92 1.46
N PRO A 328 13.08 -56.85 2.41
CA PRO A 328 13.67 -56.78 3.73
C PRO A 328 15.17 -57.08 3.58
N MET A 329 15.95 -56.06 3.24
CA MET A 329 17.39 -56.09 3.40
C MET A 329 17.66 -56.02 4.90
N ILE A 330 17.37 -57.13 5.59
CA ILE A 330 17.99 -57.43 6.88
C ILE A 330 19.47 -57.35 6.57
N GLN A 331 20.11 -56.32 7.10
CA GLN A 331 21.55 -56.25 7.15
C GLN A 331 21.98 -57.45 7.98
N GLN A 332 22.17 -58.61 7.34
CA GLN A 332 22.88 -59.73 7.94
C GLN A 332 24.27 -59.19 8.19
N THR A 333 24.52 -58.74 9.41
CA THR A 333 25.88 -58.69 9.93
C THR A 333 26.42 -60.10 9.75
N ASP A 334 27.32 -60.29 8.78
CA ASP A 334 28.05 -61.54 8.58
C ASP A 334 28.77 -61.82 9.89
N ASN A 335 28.15 -62.66 10.71
CA ASN A 335 28.62 -62.94 12.05
C ASN A 335 29.69 -64.02 11.88
N ALA A 336 30.96 -63.62 11.90
CA ALA A 336 32.10 -64.51 11.67
C ALA A 336 32.05 -65.77 12.57
N ASP A 337 31.50 -65.65 13.78
CA ASP A 337 31.27 -66.77 14.71
C ASP A 337 30.32 -67.84 14.16
N SER A 338 29.32 -67.46 13.37
CA SER A 338 28.38 -68.42 12.75
C SER A 338 29.07 -69.29 11.70
N ARG A 339 30.01 -68.71 10.95
CA ARG A 339 30.79 -69.41 9.93
C ARG A 339 31.84 -70.35 10.53
N VAL A 340 32.46 -69.96 11.64
CA VAL A 340 33.41 -70.83 12.35
C VAL A 340 32.68 -72.02 12.97
N ARG A 341 31.49 -71.81 13.56
CA ARG A 341 30.66 -72.91 14.06
C ARG A 341 30.23 -73.91 12.99
N SER A 342 29.95 -73.46 11.77
CA SER A 342 29.59 -74.37 10.67
C SER A 342 30.76 -75.21 10.15
N LEU A 343 32.00 -74.86 10.48
CA LEU A 343 33.20 -75.63 10.12
C LEU A 343 33.61 -76.63 11.20
N GLU A 344 33.14 -76.46 12.44
CA GLU A 344 33.44 -77.35 13.59
C GLU A 344 32.45 -78.51 13.75
N VAL A 345 31.36 -78.53 13.00
CA VAL A 345 30.41 -79.66 13.01
C VAL A 345 30.75 -80.58 11.84
N PRO A 346 31.39 -81.74 12.05
CA PRO A 346 31.54 -82.72 11.00
C PRO A 346 30.16 -83.23 10.58
N GLU A 347 29.92 -83.29 9.26
CA GLU A 347 28.76 -83.98 8.69
C GLU A 347 28.81 -85.44 9.15
N ASN A 348 27.88 -85.81 10.04
CA ASN A 348 27.60 -87.22 10.29
C ASN A 348 26.85 -87.75 9.06
N GLU A 349 27.44 -88.77 8.42
CA GLU A 349 26.81 -89.61 7.39
C GLU A 349 25.43 -90.15 7.79
#